data_AF-A0A1E4RS71-F1
#
_entry.id   AF-A0A1E4RS71-F1
#
_cell.length_a   1.000
_cell.length_b   1.000
_cell.length_c   1.000
_cell.angle_alpha   90.00
_cell.angle_beta   90.00
_cell.angle_gamma   90.00
#
_symmetry.space_group_name_H-M   'P 1'
#
loop_
_entity.id
_entity.type
_entity.pdbx_description
1 polymer ?
#
loop_
_entity_poly.entity_id
_entity_poly.type
_entity_poly.pdbx_seq_one_letter_code
_entity_poly.pdbx_strand_id
1 'polypeptide(L)'
;MSASSASCIFCKIIKGEIPSLKLIETKLSYSFLDIQPTAEAHCLVIPKYHGAKLHNVPDEYLADILPVVKKLTKVLNLDTNNTPEGEGYNILQNNGRIAHQVVDHVHFHLIPKKDTETGLVVGWPAQETDFDKLNALHKSLQSALAEANDEKL
;
A
#
# COMPACT_ATOMS: atom_id res chain seq x y z
N MET A 1 16.03 17.86 -4.43
CA MET A 1 15.11 17.43 -3.35
C MET A 1 14.02 18.47 -3.24
N SER A 2 12.76 18.14 -3.54
CA SER A 2 11.66 19.10 -3.47
C SER A 2 11.28 19.37 -2.01
N ALA A 3 10.70 20.54 -1.74
CA ALA A 3 10.29 21.00 -0.40
C ALA A 3 9.33 20.02 0.35
N SER A 4 8.75 19.04 -0.36
CA SER A 4 7.82 18.03 0.17
C SER A 4 8.47 17.02 1.13
N SER A 5 9.77 16.74 1.02
CA SER A 5 10.42 15.71 1.87
C SER A 5 10.82 16.20 3.26
N ALA A 6 10.98 17.51 3.46
CA ALA A 6 11.51 18.06 4.72
C ALA A 6 10.48 18.08 5.86
N SER A 7 9.19 18.24 5.53
CA SER A 7 8.08 18.23 6.50
C SER A 7 7.42 16.86 6.64
N CYS A 8 7.69 15.91 5.74
CA CYS A 8 7.08 14.58 5.74
C CYS A 8 7.47 13.76 6.99
N ILE A 9 6.47 13.35 7.77
CA ILE A 9 6.66 12.54 8.98
C ILE A 9 7.36 11.19 8.69
N PHE A 10 7.04 10.54 7.56
CA PHE A 10 7.67 9.27 7.19
C PHE A 10 9.12 9.45 6.73
N CYS A 11 9.46 10.55 6.06
CA CYS A 11 10.86 10.87 5.78
C CYS A 11 11.66 11.10 7.07
N LYS A 12 11.06 11.75 8.07
CA LYS A 12 11.68 11.95 9.39
C LYS A 12 11.87 10.62 10.14
N ILE A 13 10.91 9.71 10.05
CA ILE A 13 11.05 8.34 10.59
C ILE A 13 12.21 7.60 9.90
N ILE A 14 12.27 7.61 8.57
CA ILE A 14 13.36 6.95 7.81
C ILE A 14 14.73 7.48 8.22
N LYS A 15 14.84 8.80 8.46
CA LYS A 15 16.09 9.44 8.90
C LYS A 15 16.40 9.24 10.40
N GLY A 16 15.49 8.67 11.17
CA GLY A 16 15.62 8.53 12.63
C GLY A 16 15.42 9.84 13.40
N GLU A 17 14.87 10.88 12.78
CA GLU A 17 14.53 12.15 13.43
C GLU A 17 13.27 12.02 14.30
N ILE A 18 12.37 11.08 13.95
CA ILE A 18 11.20 10.68 14.74
C ILE A 18 11.33 9.18 15.02
N PRO A 19 11.12 8.73 16.27
CA PRO A 19 11.21 7.32 16.62
C PRO A 19 10.07 6.51 15.98
N SER A 20 10.35 5.24 15.68
CA SER A 20 9.33 4.28 15.24
C SER A 20 9.67 2.88 15.75
N LEU A 21 8.67 2.01 15.88
CA LEU A 21 8.85 0.60 16.18
C LEU A 21 9.19 -0.17 14.89
N LYS A 22 10.47 -0.07 14.48
CA LYS A 22 10.99 -0.67 13.25
C LYS A 22 10.84 -2.19 13.22
N LEU A 23 10.46 -2.72 12.06
CA LEU A 23 10.38 -4.16 11.77
C LEU A 23 11.48 -4.56 10.76
N ILE A 24 11.15 -4.62 9.48
CA ILE A 24 12.08 -4.92 8.38
C ILE A 24 12.54 -3.62 7.72
N GLU A 25 13.84 -3.53 7.44
CA GLU A 25 14.43 -2.45 6.66
C GLU A 25 15.32 -3.03 5.57
N THR A 26 15.17 -2.53 4.34
CA THR A 26 16.01 -2.90 3.19
C THR A 26 16.75 -1.67 2.69
N LYS A 27 17.46 -1.80 1.56
CA LYS A 27 18.03 -0.65 0.86
C LYS A 27 16.95 0.32 0.36
N LEU A 28 15.77 -0.18 -0.02
CA LEU A 28 14.73 0.59 -0.71
C LEU A 28 13.46 0.80 0.13
N SER A 29 13.19 -0.06 1.10
CA SER A 29 11.97 -0.04 1.91
C SER A 29 12.27 0.06 3.41
N TYR A 30 11.30 0.57 4.15
CA TYR A 30 11.31 0.65 5.61
C TYR A 30 9.93 0.22 6.12
N SER A 31 9.88 -0.57 7.19
CA SER A 31 8.61 -0.99 7.80
C SER A 31 8.62 -0.85 9.31
N PHE A 32 7.46 -0.57 9.87
CA PHE A 32 7.27 -0.27 11.29
C PHE A 32 5.82 -0.50 11.71
N LEU A 33 5.57 -0.68 13.01
CA LEU A 33 4.20 -0.79 13.53
C LEU A 33 3.46 0.55 13.41
N ASP A 34 2.18 0.48 13.05
CA ASP A 34 1.30 1.63 13.12
C ASP A 34 1.00 1.97 14.59
N ILE A 35 1.10 3.25 14.96
CA ILE A 35 0.83 3.74 16.32
C ILE A 35 -0.64 4.11 16.53
N GLN A 36 -1.44 4.16 15.46
CA GLN A 36 -2.90 4.29 15.47
C GLN A 36 -3.52 3.05 14.80
N PRO A 37 -3.26 1.83 15.31
CA PRO A 37 -3.59 0.60 14.62
C PRO A 37 -5.09 0.33 14.61
N THR A 38 -5.57 -0.24 13.50
CA THR A 38 -6.93 -0.80 13.38
C THR A 38 -7.02 -2.27 13.77
N ALA A 39 -5.89 -2.95 13.91
CA ALA A 39 -5.78 -4.34 14.37
C ALA A 39 -4.45 -4.57 15.10
N GLU A 40 -4.39 -5.60 15.94
CA GLU A 40 -3.12 -6.07 16.49
C GLU A 40 -2.14 -6.36 15.35
N ALA A 41 -0.89 -5.92 15.52
CA ALA A 41 0.18 -6.05 14.53
C ALA A 41 -0.08 -5.38 13.16
N HIS A 42 -0.98 -4.39 13.09
CA HIS A 42 -1.05 -3.48 11.95
C HIS A 42 0.33 -2.83 11.76
N CYS A 43 0.93 -3.05 10.59
CA CYS A 43 2.21 -2.42 10.23
C CYS A 43 2.14 -1.71 8.87
N LEU A 44 3.05 -0.76 8.71
CA LEU A 44 3.23 0.02 7.51
C LEU A 44 4.52 -0.38 6.80
N VAL A 45 4.48 -0.47 5.46
CA VAL A 45 5.65 -0.63 4.60
C VAL A 45 5.72 0.56 3.66
N ILE A 46 6.82 1.30 3.72
CA ILE A 46 7.03 2.53 2.95
C ILE A 46 8.30 2.42 2.09
N PRO A 47 8.31 2.98 0.87
CA PRO A 47 9.55 3.19 0.14
C PRO A 47 10.36 4.29 0.84
N LYS A 48 11.70 4.18 0.82
CA LYS A 48 12.60 5.24 1.25
C LYS A 48 12.58 6.44 0.31
N TYR A 49 12.19 6.23 -0.95
CA TYR A 49 11.89 7.31 -1.90
C TYR A 49 10.59 8.02 -1.50
N HIS A 50 10.63 9.36 -1.46
CA HIS A 50 9.44 10.15 -1.20
C HIS A 50 8.62 10.35 -2.48
N GLY A 51 7.46 9.69 -2.55
CA GLY A 51 6.41 9.94 -3.53
C GLY A 51 5.07 10.01 -2.81
N ALA A 52 4.24 11.00 -3.14
CA ALA A 52 2.95 11.19 -2.47
C ALA A 52 1.95 10.10 -2.89
N LYS A 53 1.90 9.74 -4.17
CA LYS A 53 1.06 8.68 -4.72
C LYS A 53 1.91 7.59 -5.37
N LEU A 54 1.30 6.43 -5.61
CA LEU A 54 1.98 5.25 -6.14
C LEU A 54 2.76 5.54 -7.44
N HIS A 55 2.14 6.26 -8.38
CA HIS A 55 2.75 6.64 -9.66
C HIS A 55 3.87 7.69 -9.55
N ASN A 56 4.21 8.15 -8.35
CA ASN A 56 5.38 9.01 -8.11
C ASN A 56 6.59 8.22 -7.61
N VAL A 57 6.46 6.92 -7.36
CA VAL A 57 7.51 6.07 -6.80
C VAL A 57 8.16 5.29 -7.93
N PRO A 58 9.51 5.31 -8.06
CA PRO A 58 10.19 4.54 -9.09
C PRO A 58 9.99 3.03 -8.95
N ASP A 59 9.97 2.32 -10.07
CA ASP A 59 9.68 0.87 -10.12
C ASP A 59 10.57 0.01 -9.22
N GLU A 60 11.85 0.35 -9.08
CA GLU A 60 12.78 -0.41 -8.23
C GLU A 60 12.33 -0.41 -6.75
N TYR A 61 11.74 0.70 -6.29
CA TYR A 61 11.21 0.80 -4.93
C TYR A 61 9.92 0.01 -4.80
N LEU A 62 9.04 0.06 -5.81
CA LEU A 62 7.79 -0.70 -5.84
C LEU A 62 8.05 -2.22 -5.86
N ALA A 63 9.05 -2.67 -6.62
CA ALA A 63 9.44 -4.07 -6.72
C ALA A 63 9.95 -4.66 -5.38
N ASP A 64 10.48 -3.84 -4.48
CA ASP A 64 10.98 -4.27 -3.17
C ASP A 64 9.87 -4.35 -2.10
N ILE A 65 8.76 -3.61 -2.25
CA ILE A 65 7.70 -3.51 -1.22
C ILE A 65 7.00 -4.85 -0.97
N LEU A 66 6.46 -5.50 -2.00
CA LEU A 66 5.66 -6.73 -1.81
C LEU A 66 6.49 -7.91 -1.27
N PRO A 67 7.77 -8.11 -1.68
CA PRO A 67 8.67 -9.04 -1.00
C PRO A 67 8.85 -8.76 0.50
N VAL A 68 8.91 -7.48 0.91
CA VAL A 68 8.96 -7.09 2.33
C VAL A 68 7.64 -7.41 3.03
N VAL A 69 6.49 -7.07 2.43
CA VAL A 69 5.16 -7.41 2.98
C VAL A 69 5.01 -8.92 3.17
N LYS A 70 5.39 -9.72 2.16
CA LYS A 70 5.39 -11.20 2.25
C LYS A 70 6.31 -11.74 3.35
N LYS A 71 7.45 -11.07 3.64
CA LYS A 71 8.29 -11.48 4.77
C LYS A 71 7.61 -11.14 6.10
N LEU A 72 6.92 -10.01 6.18
CA LEU A 72 6.17 -9.62 7.38
C LEU A 72 5.02 -10.59 7.67
N THR A 73 4.34 -11.16 6.66
CA THR A 73 3.30 -12.18 6.92
C THR A 73 3.88 -13.39 7.67
N LYS A 74 5.13 -13.77 7.42
CA LYS A 74 5.82 -14.84 8.16
C LYS A 74 6.19 -14.44 9.58
N VAL A 75 6.68 -13.21 9.76
CA VAL A 75 7.01 -12.67 11.09
C VAL A 75 5.75 -12.61 11.97
N LEU A 76 4.60 -12.33 11.36
CA LEU A 76 3.30 -12.26 12.03
C LEU A 76 2.57 -13.61 12.07
N ASN A 77 3.19 -14.71 11.63
CA ASN A 77 2.62 -16.06 11.51
C ASN A 77 1.32 -16.15 10.68
N LEU A 78 1.03 -15.15 9.86
CA LEU A 78 -0.14 -15.13 8.97
C LEU A 78 -0.03 -16.13 7.82
N ASP A 79 1.19 -16.58 7.49
CA ASP A 79 1.45 -17.59 6.45
C ASP A 79 1.18 -19.03 6.89
N THR A 80 0.86 -19.23 8.17
CA THR A 80 0.50 -20.55 8.72
C THR A 80 -0.91 -20.99 8.32
N ASN A 81 -1.81 -20.03 8.06
CA ASN A 81 -3.13 -20.32 7.51
C ASN A 81 -3.09 -20.32 5.98
N ASN A 82 -3.29 -21.49 5.38
CA ASN A 82 -3.30 -21.69 3.93
C ASN A 82 -4.70 -22.08 3.41
N THR A 83 -5.76 -21.84 4.19
CA THR A 83 -7.16 -22.07 3.79
C THR A 83 -7.90 -20.73 3.72
N PRO A 84 -9.06 -20.66 3.03
CA PRO A 84 -9.87 -19.45 2.98
C PRO A 84 -10.64 -19.17 4.27
N GLU A 85 -10.73 -20.13 5.19
CA GLU A 85 -11.36 -19.99 6.51
C GLU A 85 -10.40 -19.46 7.57
N GLY A 86 -10.93 -18.96 8.70
CA GLY A 86 -10.13 -18.50 9.83
C GLY A 86 -9.64 -17.06 9.71
N GLU A 87 -8.58 -16.73 10.45
CA GLU A 87 -7.98 -15.38 10.42
C GLU A 87 -7.32 -15.12 9.06
N GLY A 88 -7.50 -13.90 8.54
CA GLY A 88 -6.91 -13.43 7.30
C GLY A 88 -6.13 -12.13 7.49
N TYR A 89 -5.87 -11.43 6.39
CA TYR A 89 -5.24 -10.11 6.41
C TYR A 89 -5.55 -9.34 5.12
N ASN A 90 -5.43 -8.01 5.19
CA ASN A 90 -5.56 -7.13 4.05
C ASN A 90 -4.24 -6.40 3.78
N ILE A 91 -3.98 -6.13 2.50
CA ILE A 91 -2.94 -5.20 2.04
C ILE A 91 -3.65 -4.02 1.38
N LEU A 92 -3.40 -2.81 1.86
CA LEU A 92 -4.08 -1.59 1.39
C LEU A 92 -3.06 -0.47 1.12
N GLN A 93 -3.24 0.27 0.04
CA GLN A 93 -2.48 1.48 -0.25
C GLN A 93 -3.43 2.56 -0.81
N ASN A 94 -3.34 3.76 -0.25
CA ASN A 94 -4.30 4.84 -0.50
C ASN A 94 -3.66 5.97 -1.33
N ASN A 95 -4.35 6.47 -2.35
CA ASN A 95 -3.85 7.54 -3.24
C ASN A 95 -4.80 8.76 -3.27
N GLY A 96 -4.54 9.74 -2.42
CA GLY A 96 -5.32 10.97 -2.27
C GLY A 96 -6.37 10.93 -1.14
N ARG A 97 -6.84 12.12 -0.72
CA ARG A 97 -7.72 12.29 0.45
C ARG A 97 -9.05 11.54 0.34
N ILE A 98 -9.69 11.56 -0.84
CA ILE A 98 -10.95 10.82 -1.08
C ILE A 98 -10.76 9.31 -1.00
N ALA A 99 -9.54 8.82 -1.27
CA ALA A 99 -9.13 7.44 -1.11
C ALA A 99 -8.55 7.16 0.29
N HIS A 100 -8.84 8.02 1.28
CA HIS A 100 -8.43 7.88 2.68
C HIS A 100 -6.93 8.08 2.97
N GLN A 101 -6.13 8.61 2.04
CA GLN A 101 -4.72 8.91 2.32
C GLN A 101 -4.60 10.19 3.16
N VAL A 102 -3.95 10.12 4.32
CA VAL A 102 -3.69 11.30 5.19
C VAL A 102 -2.23 11.76 5.09
N VAL A 103 -1.26 10.84 5.14
CA VAL A 103 0.17 11.17 4.98
C VAL A 103 0.56 11.09 3.51
N ASP A 104 1.12 12.18 2.97
CA ASP A 104 1.53 12.31 1.56
C ASP A 104 2.89 11.67 1.27
N HIS A 105 3.04 10.41 1.66
CA HIS A 105 4.16 9.54 1.34
C HIS A 105 3.61 8.13 1.22
N VAL A 106 3.85 7.43 0.11
CA VAL A 106 3.29 6.09 -0.15
C VAL A 106 3.53 5.15 1.02
N HIS A 107 2.46 4.50 1.50
CA HIS A 107 2.53 3.52 2.57
C HIS A 107 1.52 2.41 2.29
N PHE A 108 2.00 1.19 2.38
CA PHE A 108 1.20 -0.01 2.33
C PHE A 108 0.89 -0.43 3.75
N HIS A 109 -0.38 -0.60 4.05
CA HIS A 109 -0.84 -1.21 5.29
C HIS A 109 -0.85 -2.73 5.12
N LEU A 110 -0.29 -3.46 6.08
CA LEU A 110 -0.55 -4.88 6.31
C LEU A 110 -1.37 -4.99 7.59
N ILE A 111 -2.63 -5.40 7.43
CA ILE A 111 -3.64 -5.34 8.49
C ILE A 111 -4.16 -6.75 8.74
N PRO A 112 -3.80 -7.40 9.87
CA PRO A 112 -4.43 -8.66 10.26
C PRO A 112 -5.94 -8.52 10.42
N LYS A 113 -6.68 -9.57 10.07
CA LYS A 113 -8.14 -9.63 10.13
C LYS A 113 -8.57 -10.87 10.90
N LYS A 114 -8.79 -10.69 12.21
CA LYS A 114 -9.14 -11.78 13.14
C LYS A 114 -10.65 -11.98 13.28
N ASP A 115 -11.40 -10.89 13.22
CA ASP A 115 -12.85 -10.85 13.42
C ASP A 115 -13.49 -9.73 12.58
N THR A 116 -14.81 -9.57 12.71
CA THR A 116 -15.56 -8.54 11.95
C THR A 116 -15.42 -7.14 12.51
N GLU A 117 -15.03 -6.98 13.78
CA GLU A 117 -15.00 -5.70 14.50
C GLU A 117 -13.65 -4.96 14.33
N THR A 118 -12.56 -5.71 14.25
CA THR A 118 -11.18 -5.22 14.12
C THR A 118 -10.63 -5.43 12.71
N GLY A 119 -9.53 -4.75 12.38
CA GLY A 119 -8.91 -4.78 11.06
C GLY A 119 -9.64 -3.93 10.02
N LEU A 120 -9.39 -4.19 8.74
CA LEU A 120 -10.06 -3.44 7.67
C LEU A 120 -11.53 -3.86 7.58
N VAL A 121 -12.43 -2.89 7.47
CA VAL A 121 -13.84 -3.09 7.15
C VAL A 121 -14.07 -2.62 5.73
N VAL A 122 -14.49 -3.55 4.86
CA VAL A 122 -14.62 -3.30 3.42
C VAL A 122 -16.09 -3.08 3.07
N GLY A 123 -16.44 -1.83 2.78
CA GLY A 123 -17.69 -1.52 2.09
C GLY A 123 -17.57 -1.84 0.61
N TRP A 124 -18.46 -2.68 0.07
CA TRP A 124 -18.42 -3.12 -1.32
C TRP A 124 -19.70 -2.72 -2.11
N PRO A 125 -19.83 -1.44 -2.51
CA PRO A 125 -21.02 -0.93 -3.18
C PRO A 125 -21.01 -1.26 -4.68
N ALA A 126 -21.14 -2.56 -5.01
CA ALA A 126 -21.18 -3.03 -6.39
C ALA A 126 -22.27 -2.30 -7.19
N GLN A 127 -21.91 -1.83 -8.39
CA GLN A 127 -22.82 -1.14 -9.30
C GLN A 127 -23.27 -2.10 -10.41
N GLU A 128 -24.51 -1.97 -10.85
CA GLU A 128 -24.97 -2.65 -12.07
C GLU A 128 -24.19 -2.12 -13.28
N THR A 129 -23.87 -3.02 -14.20
CA THR A 129 -23.15 -2.72 -15.44
C THR A 129 -23.73 -3.56 -16.58
N ASP A 130 -23.36 -3.24 -17.82
CA ASP A 130 -23.72 -4.00 -19.00
C ASP A 130 -22.51 -4.21 -19.90
N PHE A 131 -22.57 -5.28 -20.72
CA PHE A 131 -21.47 -5.66 -21.59
C PHE A 131 -21.14 -4.60 -22.63
N ASP A 132 -22.11 -3.80 -23.08
CA ASP A 132 -21.86 -2.75 -24.06
C ASP A 132 -21.01 -1.62 -23.46
N LYS A 133 -21.37 -1.15 -22.26
CA LYS A 133 -20.57 -0.18 -21.49
C LYS A 133 -19.17 -0.72 -21.17
N LEU A 134 -19.07 -1.98 -20.72
CA LEU A 134 -17.78 -2.60 -20.42
C LEU A 134 -16.91 -2.74 -21.67
N ASN A 135 -17.48 -3.12 -22.80
CA ASN A 135 -16.74 -3.24 -24.06
C ASN A 135 -16.26 -1.87 -24.57
N ALA A 136 -17.08 -0.84 -24.46
CA ALA A 136 -16.70 0.52 -24.82
C ALA A 136 -15.55 1.03 -23.93
N LEU A 137 -15.66 0.82 -22.61
CA LEU A 137 -14.60 1.16 -21.66
C LEU A 137 -13.31 0.40 -21.97
N HIS A 138 -13.39 -0.91 -22.21
CA HIS A 138 -12.24 -1.75 -22.55
C HIS A 138 -11.51 -1.24 -23.80
N LYS A 139 -12.24 -0.88 -24.87
CA LYS A 139 -11.64 -0.32 -26.09
C LYS A 139 -10.92 1.00 -25.81
N SER A 140 -11.54 1.90 -25.04
CA SER A 140 -10.91 3.17 -24.65
C SER A 140 -9.61 2.96 -23.87
N LEU A 141 -9.59 2.00 -22.95
CA LEU A 141 -8.39 1.69 -22.16
C LEU A 141 -7.29 1.06 -23.01
N GLN A 142 -7.64 0.18 -23.96
CA GLN A 142 -6.68 -0.40 -24.90
C GLN A 142 -6.03 0.67 -25.78
N SER A 143 -6.80 1.65 -26.26
CA SER A 143 -6.24 2.78 -27.01
C SER A 143 -5.25 3.58 -26.18
N ALA A 144 -5.60 3.93 -24.93
CA ALA A 144 -4.71 4.66 -24.04
C ALA A 144 -3.42 3.87 -23.71
N LEU A 145 -3.52 2.54 -23.57
CA LEU A 145 -2.35 1.68 -23.35
C LEU A 145 -1.42 1.63 -24.57
N ALA A 146 -1.98 1.61 -25.79
CA ALA A 146 -1.18 1.65 -27.00
C ALA A 146 -0.37 2.95 -27.10
N GLU A 147 -1.00 4.09 -26.82
CA GLU A 147 -0.34 5.41 -26.80
C GLU A 147 0.77 5.48 -25.74
N ALA A 148 0.50 4.97 -24.53
CA ALA A 148 1.46 4.98 -23.43
C ALA A 148 2.68 4.06 -23.64
N ASN A 149 2.55 2.99 -24.43
CA ASN A 149 3.67 2.11 -24.76
C ASN A 149 4.61 2.73 -25.81
N ASP A 150 4.10 3.61 -26.66
CA ASP A 150 4.90 4.34 -27.66
C ASP A 150 5.68 5.50 -27.01
N GLU A 151 5.10 6.14 -25.99
CA GLU A 151 5.77 7.12 -25.14
C GLU A 151 6.36 6.45 -23.90
N LYS A 152 7.49 5.73 -24.02
CA LYS A 152 8.23 5.07 -22.91
C LYS A 152 7.94 5.68 -21.51
N LEU A 153 7.01 5.07 -20.78
CA LEU A 153 6.83 5.24 -19.34
C LEU A 153 8.08 4.74 -18.58
#